data_AF-A0A2Y9B336-F1
#
_entry.id   AF-A0A2Y9B336-F1
#
_cell.length_a   1.000
_cell.length_b   1.000
_cell.length_c   1.000
_cell.angle_alpha   90.00
_cell.angle_beta   90.00
_cell.angle_gamma   90.00
#
_symmetry.space_group_name_H-M   'P 1'
#
loop_
_entity.id
_entity.type
_entity.pdbx_description
1 polymer ?
#
loop_
_entity_poly.entity_id
_entity_poly.type
_entity_poly.pdbx_seq_one_letter_code
_entity_poly.pdbx_strand_id
1 'polypeptide(L)' 'MASDPASAASVLAWALYLITPLAAVLALTVFLVSMGRGSHSGRFVRFCDRAQVPAFGLVIVCVLLTLRYF' A
#
# COMPACT_ATOMS: atom_id res chain seq x y z
N MET A 1 0.96 -25.39 -23.50
CA MET A 1 -0.06 -24.73 -22.66
C MET A 1 0.21 -23.23 -22.72
N ALA A 2 -0.45 -22.55 -23.66
CA ALA A 2 -0.37 -21.10 -23.76
C ALA A 2 -1.12 -20.53 -22.55
N SER A 3 -0.42 -19.82 -21.66
CA SER A 3 -1.04 -19.08 -20.58
C SER A 3 -1.82 -17.92 -21.20
N ASP A 4 -3.14 -18.04 -21.28
CA ASP A 4 -4.01 -17.03 -21.88
C ASP A 4 -3.75 -15.66 -21.23
N PRO A 5 -3.40 -14.62 -22.01
CA PRO A 5 -3.09 -13.29 -21.47
C PRO A 5 -4.30 -12.66 -20.76
N ALA A 6 -5.52 -13.11 -21.08
CA ALA A 6 -6.75 -12.74 -20.39
C ALA A 6 -6.77 -13.19 -18.91
N SER A 7 -6.15 -14.33 -18.59
CA SER A 7 -6.07 -14.83 -17.21
C SER A 7 -5.14 -13.97 -16.36
N ALA A 8 -3.98 -13.58 -16.90
CA ALA A 8 -2.99 -12.77 -16.20
C ALA A 8 -3.52 -11.37 -15.88
N ALA A 9 -4.19 -10.72 -16.83
CA ALA A 9 -4.81 -9.40 -16.61
C ALA A 9 -5.91 -9.46 -15.53
N SER A 10 -6.72 -10.52 -15.53
CA SER A 10 -7.79 -10.72 -14.54
C SER A 10 -7.23 -10.95 -13.13
N VAL A 11 -6.20 -11.78 -13.00
CA VAL A 11 -5.51 -12.01 -11.73
C VAL A 11 -4.86 -10.72 -11.22
N LEU A 12 -4.24 -9.93 -12.10
CA LEU A 12 -3.61 -8.66 -11.74
C LEU A 12 -4.65 -7.62 -11.28
N ALA A 13 -5.82 -7.56 -11.93
CA ALA A 13 -6.91 -6.70 -11.53
C ALA A 13 -7.45 -7.06 -10.13
N TRP A 14 -7.66 -8.35 -9.85
CA TRP A 14 -8.07 -8.83 -8.52
C TRP A 14 -7.00 -8.55 -7.46
N ALA A 15 -5.73 -8.73 -7.79
CA ALA A 15 -4.63 -8.41 -6.90
C ALA A 15 -4.60 -6.90 -6.58
N LEU A 16 -4.74 -6.02 -7.58
CA LEU A 16 -4.81 -4.57 -7.36
C LEU A 16 -6.03 -4.19 -6.52
N TYR A 17 -7.18 -4.83 -6.75
CA TYR A 17 -8.41 -4.55 -6.00
C TYR A 17 -8.28 -4.89 -4.51
N LEU A 18 -7.51 -5.92 -4.16
CA LEU A 18 -7.25 -6.31 -2.77
C LEU A 18 -6.08 -5.55 -2.15
N ILE A 19 -4.98 -5.36 -2.89
CA ILE A 19 -3.74 -4.76 -2.37
C ILE A 19 -3.91 -3.25 -2.16
N THR A 20 -4.60 -2.55 -3.06
CA THR A 20 -4.76 -1.08 -2.98
C THR A 20 -5.44 -0.61 -1.68
N PRO A 21 -6.59 -1.17 -1.25
CA PRO A 21 -7.21 -0.76 0.02
C PRO A 21 -6.35 -1.16 1.23
N LEU A 22 -5.69 -2.32 1.19
CA LEU A 22 -4.77 -2.76 2.24
C LEU A 22 -3.59 -1.79 2.40
N ALA A 23 -2.99 -1.37 1.28
CA ALA A 23 -1.92 -0.39 1.26
C ALA A 23 -2.39 0.97 1.79
N ALA A 24 -3.59 1.41 1.39
CA ALA A 24 -4.18 2.67 1.84
C ALA A 24 -4.47 2.67 3.35
N VAL A 25 -5.02 1.57 3.88
CA VAL A 25 -5.22 1.38 5.33
C VAL A 25 -3.88 1.42 6.04
N LEU A 26 -2.87 0.69 5.56
CA LEU A 26 -1.53 0.69 6.17
C LEU A 26 -0.91 2.09 6.20
N ALA A 27 -1.01 2.85 5.10
CA ALA A 27 -0.51 4.22 5.01
C ALA A 27 -1.27 5.17 5.94
N LEU A 28 -2.60 5.10 5.99
CA LEU A 28 -3.43 5.87 6.92
C LEU A 28 -3.10 5.55 8.37
N THR A 29 -2.92 4.27 8.70
CA THR A 29 -2.62 3.84 10.08
C THR A 29 -1.27 4.42 10.53
N VAL A 30 -0.25 4.35 9.67
CA VAL A 30 1.06 4.92 9.97
C VAL A 30 1.01 6.45 10.04
N PHE A 31 0.28 7.09 9.14
CA PHE A 31 0.09 8.54 9.13
C PHE A 31 -0.61 9.04 10.40
N LEU A 32 -1.70 8.38 10.81
CA LEU A 32 -2.44 8.70 12.03
C LEU A 32 -1.58 8.46 13.29
N VAL A 33 -0.82 7.36 13.34
CA VAL A 33 0.16 7.14 14.42
C VAL A 33 1.21 8.25 14.46
N SER A 34 1.65 8.74 13.29
CA SER A 34 2.60 9.84 13.22
C SER A 34 2.01 11.20 13.62
N MET A 35 0.74 11.47 13.26
CA MET A 35 0.04 12.70 13.69
C MET A 35 -0.32 12.69 15.19
N GLY A 36 -0.67 11.52 15.73
CA GLY A 36 -0.99 11.33 17.15
C GLY A 36 0.23 11.35 18.07
N ARG A 37 1.44 11.63 17.55
CA ARG A 37 2.68 11.75 18.30
C ARG A 37 2.62 12.95 19.26
N GLY A 38 2.17 12.71 20.48
CA GLY A 38 2.64 13.50 21.64
C GLY A 38 4.13 13.22 21.93
N SER A 39 4.66 13.76 23.04
CA SER A 39 6.07 13.65 23.48
C SER A 39 6.61 12.21 23.69
N HIS A 40 5.79 11.17 23.52
CA HIS A 40 6.15 9.79 23.79
C HIS A 40 6.74 9.08 22.55
N SER A 41 8.06 9.00 22.47
CA SER A 41 8.77 8.25 21.42
C SER A 41 8.94 6.76 21.79
N GLY A 42 7.92 5.94 21.56
CA GLY A 42 8.00 4.48 21.74
C GLY A 42 8.76 3.75 20.62
N ARG A 43 9.21 2.50 20.86
CA ARG A 43 9.79 1.62 19.82
C ARG A 43 8.86 1.41 18.63
N PHE A 44 7.55 1.31 18.88
CA PHE A 44 6.52 1.18 17.87
C PHE A 44 6.44 2.40 16.94
N VAL A 45 6.64 3.59 17.50
CA VAL A 45 6.62 4.86 16.74
C VAL A 45 7.81 4.94 15.78
N ARG A 46 9.00 4.49 16.21
CA ARG A 46 10.18 4.39 15.32
C ARG A 46 9.98 3.38 14.18
N PHE A 47 9.22 2.31 14.43
CA PHE A 47 8.85 1.35 13.39
C PHE A 47 7.88 1.97 12.40
N CYS A 48 6.82 2.65 12.87
CA CYS A 48 5.88 3.37 12.01
C CYS A 48 6.59 4.42 11.15
N ASP A 49 7.53 5.19 11.71
CA ASP A 49 8.30 6.20 10.96
C ASP A 49 9.07 5.59 9.78
N ARG A 50 9.74 4.46 10.01
CA ARG A 50 10.48 3.74 8.96
C ARG A 50 9.55 3.04 7.97
N ALA A 51 8.37 2.61 8.43
CA ALA A 51 7.35 1.96 7.61
C ALA A 51 6.50 2.96 6.80
N GLN A 52 6.52 4.26 7.15
CA GLN A 52 5.74 5.30 6.49
C GLN A 52 6.13 5.46 5.03
N VAL A 53 7.43 5.67 4.76
CA VAL A 53 7.96 5.83 3.40
C VAL A 53 7.63 4.63 2.49
N PRO A 54 7.89 3.36 2.89
CA PRO A 54 7.52 2.22 2.05
C PRO A 54 6.00 2.05 1.93
N ALA A 55 5.20 2.38 2.96
CA ALA A 55 3.74 2.31 2.88
C ALA A 55 3.17 3.30 1.85
N PHE A 56 3.59 4.56 1.91
CA PHE A 56 3.20 5.58 0.92
C PHE A 56 3.72 5.22 -0.48
N GLY A 57 4.95 4.72 -0.59
CA GLY A 57 5.50 4.23 -1.85
C GLY A 57 4.67 3.10 -2.46
N LEU A 58 4.24 2.13 -1.66
CA LEU A 58 3.42 1.01 -2.11
C LEU A 58 2.03 1.46 -2.57
N VAL A 59 1.41 2.42 -1.87
CA VAL A 59 0.16 3.06 -2.32
C VAL A 59 0.34 3.74 -3.67
N ILE A 60 1.40 4.56 -3.84
CA ILE A 60 1.66 5.27 -5.09
C ILE A 60 1.88 4.27 -6.23
N VAL A 61 2.64 3.21 -6.02
CA VAL A 61 2.86 2.16 -7.03
C VAL A 61 1.55 1.47 -7.39
N CYS A 62 0.70 1.11 -6.42
CA CYS A 62 -0.62 0.52 -6.68
C CYS A 62 -1.53 1.48 -7.46
N VAL A 63 -1.53 2.77 -7.14
CA VAL A 63 -2.32 3.78 -7.88
C VAL A 63 -1.79 3.94 -9.31
N LEU A 64 -0.48 4.05 -9.50
CA LEU A 64 0.12 4.16 -10.84
C LEU A 64 -0.14 2.93 -11.70
N LEU A 65 -0.05 1.73 -11.12
CA LEU A 65 -0.41 0.50 -11.81
C LEU A 65 -1.89 0.49 -12.17
N THR A 66 -2.76 0.88 -11.25
CA THR A 66 -4.20 0.97 -11.53
C THR A 66 -4.48 1.95 -12.68
N LEU A 67 -3.93 3.16 -12.65
CA LEU A 67 -4.08 4.16 -13.72
C LEU A 67 -3.42 3.79 -15.05
N ARG A 68 -2.41 2.91 -15.04
CA ARG A 68 -1.72 2.44 -16.25
C ARG A 68 -2.50 1.34 -16.96
N TYR A 69 -3.20 0.51 -16.19
CA TYR A 69 -3.86 -0.72 -16.67
C TYR A 69 -5.39 -0.62 -16.77
N PHE A 70 -6.03 0.40 -16.17
CA PHE A 70 -7.44 0.76 -16.31
C PHE A 70 -7.57 2.14 -16.96
#